data_AF-I9PYT1-F1
#
_entry.id   AF-I9PYT1-F1
#
_cell.length_a   1.000
_cell.length_b   1.000
_cell.length_c   1.000
_cell.angle_alpha   90.00
_cell.angle_beta   90.00
_cell.angle_gamma   90.00
#
_symmetry.space_group_name_H-M   'P 1'
#
loop_
_entity.id
_entity.type
_entity.pdbx_description
1 polymer ?
#
loop_
_entity_poly.entity_id
_entity_poly.type
_entity_poly.pdbx_seq_one_letter_code
_entity_poly.pdbx_strand_id
1 'polypeptide(L)'
;MNNIQKSLGKNKILILPAYENNRYNMMLLKNKLSNFRFTNISEEFLEFPSSRTTGLSQRFFAYVNNQGRMTSFYFPSKNQQDITRLYLNHLKEKIQKNNKNKIVGHK
;
A
#
# COMPACT_ATOMS: atom_id res chain seq x y z
N MET A 1 0.45 -10.34 10.91
CA MET A 1 -0.20 -9.89 9.64
C MET A 1 -1.65 -10.37 9.46
N ASN A 2 -2.10 -11.48 10.07
CA ASN A 2 -3.42 -12.10 9.81
C ASN A 2 -4.68 -11.30 10.22
N ASN A 3 -4.59 -10.34 11.14
CA ASN A 3 -5.80 -9.66 11.67
C ASN A 3 -6.34 -8.54 10.76
N ILE A 4 -5.47 -7.85 10.03
CA ILE A 4 -5.87 -6.71 9.19
C ILE A 4 -6.66 -7.19 7.96
N GLN A 5 -6.21 -8.28 7.32
CA GLN A 5 -6.89 -8.89 6.18
C GLN A 5 -8.28 -9.43 6.50
N LYS A 6 -8.44 -10.16 7.61
CA LYS A 6 -9.77 -10.60 8.06
C LYS A 6 -10.71 -9.40 8.24
N SER A 7 -10.19 -8.27 8.70
CA SER A 7 -11.01 -7.07 8.92
C SER A 7 -11.32 -6.25 7.66
N LEU A 8 -10.46 -6.29 6.63
CA LEU A 8 -10.62 -5.48 5.41
C LEU A 8 -11.19 -6.28 4.23
N GLY A 9 -10.94 -7.60 4.17
CA GLY A 9 -11.35 -8.49 3.09
C GLY A 9 -10.41 -8.44 1.88
N LYS A 10 -9.99 -9.61 1.37
CA LYS A 10 -9.02 -9.78 0.26
C LYS A 10 -9.40 -9.00 -1.00
N ASN A 11 -10.69 -8.84 -1.27
CA ASN A 11 -11.19 -8.21 -2.50
C ASN A 11 -11.24 -6.68 -2.44
N LYS A 12 -11.07 -6.08 -1.25
CA LYS A 12 -11.22 -4.63 -1.08
C LYS A 12 -9.91 -3.85 -1.27
N ILE A 13 -8.77 -4.54 -1.31
CA ILE A 13 -7.44 -3.92 -1.38
C ILE A 13 -6.64 -4.60 -2.49
N LEU A 14 -6.19 -3.79 -3.44
CA LEU A 14 -5.17 -4.14 -4.42
C LEU A 14 -3.83 -3.57 -3.96
N ILE A 15 -2.81 -4.40 -3.87
CA ILE A 15 -1.43 -3.99 -3.59
C ILE A 15 -0.68 -3.89 -4.91
N LEU A 16 -0.02 -2.77 -5.17
CA LEU A 16 0.77 -2.53 -6.37
C LEU A 16 2.25 -2.43 -6.00
N PRO A 17 2.96 -3.55 -5.78
CA PRO A 17 4.39 -3.52 -5.59
C PRO A 17 5.08 -3.16 -6.92
N ALA A 18 6.27 -2.57 -6.84
CA ALA A 18 7.15 -2.40 -8.00
C ALA A 18 8.50 -3.04 -7.67
N TYR A 19 8.63 -4.29 -8.11
CA TYR A 19 9.88 -5.04 -8.09
C TYR A 19 10.26 -5.35 -9.53
N GLU A 20 11.56 -5.43 -9.81
CA GLU A 20 12.08 -6.00 -11.06
C GLU A 20 11.37 -7.33 -11.40
N ASN A 21 10.92 -7.44 -12.66
CA ASN A 21 10.10 -8.56 -13.13
C ASN A 21 10.95 -9.81 -13.41
N ASN A 22 11.39 -10.47 -12.35
CA ASN A 22 12.13 -11.74 -12.42
C ASN A 22 11.42 -12.84 -11.61
N ARG A 23 11.74 -14.11 -11.91
CA ARG A 23 11.09 -15.29 -11.30
C ARG A 23 11.20 -15.28 -9.77
N TYR A 24 12.34 -14.86 -9.24
CA TYR A 24 12.60 -14.82 -7.80
C TYR A 24 11.69 -13.82 -7.10
N ASN A 25 11.63 -12.58 -7.58
CA ASN A 25 10.76 -11.53 -7.04
C ASN A 25 9.28 -11.93 -7.15
N MET A 26 8.90 -12.58 -8.25
CA MET A 26 7.53 -13.05 -8.41
C MET A 26 7.14 -14.14 -7.43
N MET A 27 8.04 -15.10 -7.16
CA MET A 27 7.82 -16.11 -6.13
C MET A 27 7.72 -15.47 -4.73
N LEU A 28 8.61 -14.50 -4.43
CA LEU A 28 8.61 -13.76 -3.17
C LEU A 28 7.28 -13.03 -2.95
N LEU A 29 6.79 -12.31 -3.96
CA LEU A 29 5.52 -11.58 -3.89
C LEU A 29 4.34 -12.52 -3.72
N LYS A 30 4.28 -13.64 -4.47
CA LYS A 30 3.24 -14.66 -4.31
C LYS A 30 3.20 -15.21 -2.88
N ASN A 31 4.36 -15.46 -2.27
CA ASN A 31 4.43 -15.98 -0.90
C ASN A 31 4.03 -14.93 0.14
N LYS A 32 4.55 -13.70 0.03
CA LYS A 32 4.30 -12.62 1.01
C LYS A 32 2.91 -12.03 0.91
N LEU A 33 2.35 -11.96 -0.29
CA LEU A 33 1.07 -11.31 -0.60
C LEU A 33 -0.01 -12.32 -0.96
N SER A 34 0.17 -13.61 -0.67
CA SER A 34 -0.77 -14.71 -0.96
C SER A 34 -2.22 -14.42 -0.57
N ASN A 35 -2.39 -13.66 0.51
CA ASN A 35 -3.69 -13.30 1.08
C ASN A 35 -4.23 -11.93 0.61
N PHE A 36 -3.54 -11.25 -0.30
CA PHE A 36 -3.99 -10.00 -0.94
C PHE A 36 -4.18 -10.19 -2.45
N ARG A 37 -4.98 -9.32 -3.07
CA ARG A 37 -4.86 -9.11 -4.52
C ARG A 37 -3.63 -8.23 -4.74
N PHE A 38 -2.78 -8.61 -5.68
CA PHE A 38 -1.65 -7.78 -6.07
C PHE A 38 -1.39 -7.85 -7.56
N THR A 39 -0.84 -6.76 -8.10
CA THR A 39 -0.33 -6.68 -9.47
C THR A 39 1.01 -5.97 -9.40
N ASN A 40 2.09 -6.66 -9.76
CA ASN A 40 3.39 -6.02 -9.82
C ASN A 40 3.41 -5.06 -11.00
N ILE A 41 3.71 -3.80 -10.73
CA ILE A 41 3.81 -2.76 -11.75
C ILE A 41 5.29 -2.52 -12.07
N SER A 42 5.55 -2.11 -13.31
CA SER A 42 6.91 -1.80 -13.73
C SER A 42 7.43 -0.57 -12.98
N GLU A 43 8.70 -0.59 -12.60
CA GLU A 43 9.37 0.56 -11.98
C GLU A 43 9.40 1.78 -12.93
N GLU A 44 9.30 1.56 -14.25
CA GLU A 44 9.23 2.65 -15.23
C GLU A 44 7.99 3.55 -15.09
N PHE A 45 6.93 3.06 -14.43
CA PHE A 45 5.70 3.83 -14.18
C PHE A 45 5.65 4.45 -12.77
N LEU A 46 6.68 4.23 -11.95
CA LEU A 46 6.76 4.77 -10.60
C LEU A 46 8.12 5.37 -10.31
N GLU A 47 8.15 6.69 -10.20
CA GLU A 47 9.31 7.38 -9.65
C GLU A 47 9.39 7.16 -8.14
N PHE A 48 10.48 6.54 -7.71
CA PHE A 48 10.81 6.46 -6.29
C PHE A 48 11.55 7.73 -5.86
N PRO A 49 11.11 8.41 -4.79
CA PRO A 49 11.82 9.58 -4.29
C PRO A 49 13.19 9.18 -3.75
N SER A 50 14.20 10.01 -4.01
CA SER A 50 15.54 9.83 -3.46
C SER A 50 15.64 10.43 -2.06
N SER A 51 16.33 9.73 -1.16
CA SER A 51 16.71 10.29 0.15
C SER A 51 17.63 11.49 -0.05
N ARG A 52 17.31 12.63 0.58
CA ARG A 52 18.24 13.77 0.60
C ARG A 52 19.54 13.48 1.34
N THR A 53 19.52 12.52 2.28
CA THR A 53 20.67 12.18 3.11
C THR A 53 21.61 11.21 2.42
N THR A 54 21.07 10.17 1.76
CA THR A 54 21.89 9.09 1.19
C THR A 54 21.93 9.10 -0.34
N GLY A 55 21.08 9.89 -1.01
CA GLY A 55 20.91 9.87 -2.46
C GLY A 55 20.22 8.62 -3.01
N LEU A 56 19.96 7.61 -2.18
CA LEU A 56 19.38 6.34 -2.61
C LEU A 56 17.85 6.42 -2.74
N SER A 57 17.30 5.68 -3.69
CA SER A 57 15.85 5.52 -3.87
C SER A 57 15.19 4.95 -2.61
N GLN A 58 14.13 5.61 -2.14
CA GLN A 58 13.39 5.23 -0.95
C GLN A 58 12.05 4.61 -1.30
N ARG A 59 11.81 3.40 -0.76
CA ARG A 59 10.50 2.77 -0.80
C ARG A 59 9.54 3.55 0.10
N PHE A 60 8.30 3.66 -0.35
CA PHE A 60 7.24 4.32 0.40
C PHE A 60 5.91 3.58 0.23
N PHE A 61 5.00 3.86 1.15
CA PHE A 61 3.58 3.58 1.00
C PHE A 61 2.85 4.88 0.67
N ALA A 62 1.86 4.80 -0.20
CA ALA A 62 0.92 5.87 -0.47
C ALA A 62 -0.49 5.32 -0.64
N TYR A 63 -1.48 6.16 -0.34
CA TYR A 63 -2.89 5.88 -0.59
C TYR A 63 -3.35 6.62 -1.84
N VAL A 64 -3.79 5.86 -2.85
CA VAL A 64 -4.42 6.40 -4.05
C VAL A 64 -5.92 6.56 -3.78
N ASN A 65 -6.41 7.79 -3.85
CA ASN A 65 -7.83 8.08 -3.66
C ASN A 65 -8.66 7.74 -4.93
N ASN A 66 -9.98 7.95 -4.85
CA ASN A 66 -10.90 7.70 -5.97
C ASN A 66 -10.72 8.63 -7.18
N GLN A 67 -9.92 9.68 -7.06
CA GLN A 67 -9.56 10.60 -8.16
C GLN A 67 -8.21 10.24 -8.77
N GLY A 68 -7.59 9.11 -8.35
CA GLY A 68 -6.26 8.72 -8.79
C GLY A 68 -5.12 9.52 -8.13
N ARG A 69 -5.40 10.37 -7.14
CA ARG A 69 -4.37 11.17 -6.46
C ARG A 69 -3.72 10.38 -5.33
N MET A 70 -2.39 10.37 -5.32
CA MET A 70 -1.60 9.83 -4.21
C MET A 70 -1.62 10.80 -3.02
N THR A 71 -1.96 10.27 -1.84
CA THR A 71 -1.98 11.01 -0.57
C THR A 71 -1.45 10.10 0.55
N SER A 72 -1.26 10.64 1.75
CA SER A 72 -0.84 9.86 2.92
C SER A 72 0.45 9.07 2.64
N PHE A 73 1.50 9.77 2.23
CA PHE A 73 2.82 9.17 2.01
C PHE A 73 3.45 8.73 3.34
N TYR A 74 4.10 7.58 3.35
CA TYR A 74 4.82 7.05 4.51
C TYR A 74 6.07 6.27 4.08
N PHE A 75 7.20 6.58 4.70
CA PHE A 75 8.49 5.95 4.43
C PHE A 75 8.79 4.93 5.53
N PRO A 76 8.64 3.62 5.27
CA PRO A 76 8.89 2.60 6.28
C PRO A 76 10.38 2.47 6.59
N SER A 77 10.70 2.36 7.87
CA SER A 77 12.06 2.12 8.37
C SER A 77 12.19 0.71 8.94
N LYS A 78 13.40 0.14 8.84
CA LYS A 78 13.73 -1.16 9.43
C LYS A 78 13.46 -1.10 10.95
N ASN A 79 12.89 -2.16 11.49
CA ASN A 79 12.53 -2.31 12.92
C ASN A 79 11.47 -1.33 13.46
N GLN A 80 10.78 -0.56 12.61
CA GLN A 80 9.70 0.35 13.03
C GLN A 80 8.31 -0.17 12.65
N GLN A 81 8.05 -1.44 12.99
CA GLN A 81 6.81 -2.13 12.63
C GLN A 81 5.56 -1.49 13.28
N ASP A 82 5.69 -0.95 14.49
CA ASP A 82 4.60 -0.26 15.18
C ASP A 82 4.18 1.02 14.46
N ILE A 83 5.14 1.78 13.93
CA ILE A 83 4.86 2.97 13.13
C ILE A 83 4.16 2.60 11.82
N THR A 84 4.61 1.52 11.17
CA THR A 84 3.92 0.99 9.99
C THR A 84 2.49 0.56 10.32
N ARG A 85 2.26 -0.03 11.51
CA ARG A 85 0.92 -0.42 11.96
C ARG A 85 0.03 0.79 12.21
N LEU A 86 0.54 1.85 12.83
CA LEU A 86 -0.18 3.12 13.02
C LEU A 86 -0.61 3.73 11.68
N TYR A 87 0.30 3.75 10.71
CA TYR A 87 0.00 4.20 9.34
C TYR A 87 -1.14 3.38 8.71
N LEU A 88 -1.07 2.05 8.76
CA LEU A 88 -2.09 1.17 8.19
C LEU A 88 -3.45 1.33 8.88
N ASN A 89 -3.47 1.56 10.20
CA ASN A 89 -4.70 1.84 10.94
C ASN A 89 -5.31 3.17 10.52
N HIS A 90 -4.50 4.22 10.37
CA HIS A 90 -4.95 5.52 9.87
C HIS A 90 -5.59 5.40 8.46
N LEU A 91 -4.96 4.64 7.56
CA LEU A 91 -5.53 4.38 6.24
C LEU A 91 -6.86 3.63 6.31
N LYS A 92 -6.96 2.61 7.18
CA LYS A 92 -8.21 1.86 7.40
C LYS A 92 -9.35 2.79 7.80
N GLU A 93 -9.12 3.69 8.76
CA GLU A 93 -10.12 4.67 9.21
C GLU A 93 -10.54 5.62 8.08
N LYS A 94 -9.57 6.11 7.30
CA LYS A 94 -9.81 7.00 6.15
C LYS A 94 -10.69 6.31 5.08
N ILE A 95 -10.37 5.05 4.74
CA ILE A 95 -11.15 4.25 3.80
C ILE A 95 -12.58 4.02 4.33
N GLN A 96 -12.73 3.68 5.61
CA GLN A 96 -14.04 3.45 6.22
C GLN A 96 -14.90 4.72 6.25
N LYS A 97 -14.34 5.89 6.59
CA LYS A 97 -15.05 7.18 6.56
C LYS A 97 -15.53 7.52 5.15
N ASN A 98 -14.66 7.38 4.14
CA ASN A 98 -15.03 7.64 2.75
C ASN A 98 -16.17 6.74 2.25
N ASN A 99 -16.20 5.47 2.66
CA ASN A 99 -17.28 4.56 2.30
C ASN A 99 -18.60 4.90 2.99
N LYS A 100 -18.58 5.36 4.25
CA LYS A 100 -19.80 5.82 4.94
C LYS A 100 -20.42 7.04 4.25
N ASN A 101 -19.60 8.00 3.83
CA ASN A 101 -20.09 9.21 3.16
C ASN A 101 -20.74 8.92 1.78
N LYS A 102 -20.34 7.85 1.10
CA LYS A 102 -20.99 7.41 -0.15
C LYS A 102 -22.41 6.84 0.05
N ILE A 103 -22.71 6.29 1.23
CA ILE A 103 -24.03 5.70 1.52
C ILE A 103 -25.06 6.79 1.85
N VAL A 104 -24.62 7.94 2.35
CA VAL A 104 -25.51 9.06 2.76
C VAL A 104 -25.84 10.01 1.60
N GLY A 105 -25.05 10.00 0.51
CA GLY A 105 -25.25 10.86 -0.66
C GLY A 105 -26.26 10.36 -1.70
N HIS A 106 -26.97 9.27 -1.43
CA HIS A 106 -28.09 8.80 -2.24
C HIS A 106 -29.39 8.95 -1.44
N LYS A 107 -29.91 10.17 -1.38
CA LYS A 107 -31.32 10.48 -1.10
C LYS A 107 -31.74 11.64 -1.97
#